data_AF-A0A383APN1-F1
#
_entry.id   AF-A0A383APN1-F1
#
_cell.length_a   1.000
_cell.length_b   1.000
_cell.length_c   1.000
_cell.angle_alpha   90.00
_cell.angle_beta   90.00
_cell.angle_gamma   90.00
#
_symmetry.space_group_name_H-M   'P 1'
#
loop_
_entity.id
_entity.type
_entity.pdbx_description
1 polymer ?
#
loop_
_entity_poly.entity_id
_entity_poly.type
_entity_poly.pdbx_seq_one_letter_code
_entity_poly.pdbx_strand_id
1 'polypeptide(L)'
;MAVAILYSQKSTQNQLSVNFWSGLSESEKVSLVNGAYGAISLLKNYHQHEVRKQYLHDKNWVQPYYIERFYDIADEYRSEEAGYNLKIIVLHMDALYSNSDNLKIPILEAMRIVSLMQDGDREKANFRLIQAQRKY
;
A
#
# COMPACT_ATOMS: atom_id res chain seq x y z
N MET A 1 -20.12 3.14 -46.77
CA MET A 1 -19.13 3.80 -45.90
C MET A 1 -19.55 3.54 -44.46
N ALA A 2 -18.87 2.63 -43.77
CA ALA A 2 -19.14 2.34 -42.37
C ALA A 2 -18.32 3.30 -41.51
N VAL A 3 -18.99 4.16 -40.75
CA VAL A 3 -18.34 5.05 -39.78
C VAL A 3 -18.05 4.23 -38.53
N ALA A 4 -16.79 3.88 -38.33
CA ALA A 4 -16.34 3.28 -37.09
C ALA A 4 -16.28 4.37 -36.01
N ILE A 5 -17.21 4.34 -35.05
CA ILE A 5 -17.15 5.18 -33.86
C ILE A 5 -16.10 4.58 -32.93
N LEU A 6 -14.91 5.19 -32.92
CA LEU A 6 -13.87 4.90 -31.95
C LEU A 6 -14.31 5.44 -30.59
N TYR A 7 -14.92 4.59 -29.76
CA TYR A 7 -15.06 4.87 -28.33
C TYR A 7 -13.66 4.89 -27.71
N SER A 8 -13.15 6.09 -27.44
CA SER A 8 -11.97 6.27 -26.61
C SER A 8 -12.30 5.77 -25.21
N GLN A 9 -11.83 4.56 -24.87
CA GLN A 9 -11.76 4.12 -23.48
C GLN A 9 -10.77 5.03 -22.76
N LYS A 10 -11.27 6.06 -22.07
CA LYS A 10 -10.48 6.76 -21.05
C LYS A 10 -9.97 5.70 -20.08
N SER A 11 -8.65 5.52 -20.01
CA SER A 11 -8.08 4.61 -19.03
C SER A 11 -8.51 5.06 -17.63
N THR A 12 -9.18 4.17 -16.91
CA THR A 12 -9.63 4.32 -15.51
C THR A 12 -8.45 4.28 -14.52
N GLN A 13 -7.22 4.53 -14.97
CA GLN A 13 -6.03 4.63 -14.12
C GLN A 13 -6.09 5.80 -13.12
N ASN A 14 -7.03 6.72 -13.28
CA ASN A 14 -7.27 7.84 -12.35
C ASN A 14 -7.95 7.46 -11.03
N GLN A 15 -8.40 6.21 -10.85
CA GLN A 15 -9.27 5.82 -9.73
C GLN A 15 -8.57 5.69 -8.36
N LEU A 16 -7.23 5.73 -8.27
CA LEU A 16 -6.48 5.73 -6.99
C LEU A 16 -5.46 6.88 -6.93
N SER A 17 -5.87 8.04 -7.44
CA SER A 17 -5.10 9.30 -7.40
C SER A 17 -5.44 10.14 -6.16
N VAL A 18 -4.69 11.22 -5.92
CA VAL A 18 -4.99 12.18 -4.85
C VAL A 18 -6.44 12.70 -4.90
N ASN A 19 -7.03 12.83 -6.10
CA ASN A 19 -8.41 13.30 -6.27
C ASN A 19 -9.44 12.33 -5.68
N PHE A 20 -9.18 11.02 -5.81
CA PHE A 20 -10.00 10.00 -5.16
C PHE A 20 -9.90 10.16 -3.64
N TRP A 21 -8.67 10.23 -3.11
CA TRP A 21 -8.43 10.39 -1.67
C TRP A 21 -9.09 11.65 -1.10
N SER A 22 -8.95 12.79 -1.76
CA SER A 22 -9.54 14.06 -1.33
C SER A 22 -11.07 14.08 -1.39
N GLY A 23 -11.67 13.23 -2.24
CA GLY A 23 -13.12 13.12 -2.37
C GLY A 23 -13.78 12.27 -1.28
N LEU A 24 -12.99 11.53 -0.49
CA LEU A 24 -13.50 10.69 0.60
C LEU A 24 -13.73 11.52 1.87
N SER A 25 -14.82 11.23 2.58
CA SER A 25 -15.00 11.64 3.97
C SER A 25 -13.98 10.95 4.89
N GLU A 26 -13.78 11.50 6.10
CA GLU A 26 -12.83 10.93 7.06
C GLU A 26 -13.14 9.46 7.40
N SER A 27 -14.40 9.10 7.58
CA SER A 27 -14.82 7.72 7.87
C SER A 27 -14.56 6.78 6.70
N GLU A 28 -14.71 7.25 5.47
CA GLU A 28 -14.38 6.49 4.25
C GLU A 28 -12.87 6.29 4.11
N LYS A 29 -12.06 7.31 4.39
CA LYS A 29 -10.59 7.21 4.43
C LYS A 29 -10.15 6.17 5.47
N VAL A 30 -10.71 6.22 6.69
CA VAL A 30 -10.42 5.23 7.74
C VAL A 30 -10.81 3.81 7.28
N SER A 31 -12.00 3.66 6.69
CA SER A 31 -12.47 2.36 6.19
C SER A 31 -11.60 1.81 5.07
N LEU A 32 -11.13 2.67 4.16
CA LEU A 32 -10.19 2.31 3.09
C LEU A 32 -8.87 1.81 3.67
N VAL A 33 -8.27 2.56 4.60
CA VAL A 33 -7.02 2.18 5.27
C VAL A 33 -7.19 0.84 5.99
N ASN A 34 -8.29 0.67 6.73
CA ASN A 34 -8.59 -0.58 7.43
C ASN A 34 -8.72 -1.76 6.46
N GLY A 35 -9.45 -1.57 5.36
CA GLY A 35 -9.63 -2.59 4.32
C GLY A 35 -8.30 -3.00 3.69
N ALA A 36 -7.44 -2.04 3.35
CA ALA A 36 -6.12 -2.31 2.80
C ALA A 36 -5.20 -3.03 3.80
N TYR A 37 -5.15 -2.59 5.06
CA TYR A 37 -4.39 -3.25 6.12
C TYR A 37 -4.87 -4.69 6.34
N GLY A 38 -6.18 -4.89 6.39
CA GLY A 38 -6.80 -6.21 6.54
C GLY A 38 -6.51 -7.13 5.37
N ALA A 39 -6.63 -6.64 4.14
CA ALA A 39 -6.35 -7.42 2.93
C ALA A 39 -4.88 -7.87 2.87
N ILE A 40 -3.93 -6.97 3.15
CA ILE A 40 -2.50 -7.27 3.13
C ILE A 40 -2.15 -8.28 4.23
N SER A 41 -2.69 -8.09 5.44
CA SER A 41 -2.50 -9.02 6.55
C SER A 41 -3.07 -10.41 6.24
N LEU A 42 -4.27 -10.47 5.64
CA LEU A 42 -4.92 -11.71 5.24
C LEU A 42 -4.08 -12.46 4.20
N LEU A 43 -3.61 -11.77 3.15
CA LEU A 43 -2.78 -12.36 2.10
C LEU A 43 -1.44 -12.86 2.65
N LYS A 44 -0.80 -12.09 3.53
CA LYS A 44 0.43 -12.51 4.23
C LYS A 44 0.19 -13.79 5.03
N ASN A 45 -0.84 -13.81 5.87
CA ASN A 45 -1.16 -14.95 6.73
C ASN A 45 -1.52 -16.20 5.91
N TYR A 46 -2.29 -16.04 4.84
CA TYR A 46 -2.64 -17.14 3.94
C TYR A 46 -1.38 -17.70 3.27
N HIS A 47 -0.49 -16.83 2.77
CA HIS A 47 0.77 -17.27 2.18
C HIS A 47 1.67 -17.98 3.20
N GLN A 48 1.78 -17.48 4.43
CA GLN A 48 2.51 -18.16 5.53
C GLN A 48 1.96 -19.56 5.81
N HIS A 49 0.64 -19.73 5.75
CA HIS A 49 0.01 -21.02 5.94
C HIS A 49 0.37 -22.00 4.81
N GLU A 50 0.34 -21.56 3.56
CA GLU A 50 0.74 -22.39 2.41
C GLU A 50 2.22 -22.76 2.42
N VAL A 51 3.11 -21.82 2.78
CA VAL A 51 4.55 -22.09 2.93
C VAL A 51 4.80 -23.13 4.04
N ARG A 52 4.10 -23.01 5.18
CA ARG A 52 4.21 -23.98 6.27
C ARG A 52 3.82 -25.40 5.85
N LYS A 53 2.83 -25.55 4.95
CA LYS A 53 2.45 -26.87 4.42
C LYS A 53 3.57 -27.51 3.59
N GLN A 54 4.38 -26.72 2.90
CA GLN A 54 5.51 -27.22 2.10
C GLN A 54 6.63 -27.76 3.02
N TYR A 55 6.95 -27.03 4.09
CA TYR A 55 7.92 -27.47 5.10
C TYR A 55 7.50 -28.77 5.80
N LEU A 56 6.22 -28.92 6.17
CA LEU A 56 5.76 -30.09 6.94
C LEU A 56 6.00 -31.43 6.24
N HIS A 57 6.18 -31.43 4.91
CA HIS A 57 6.35 -32.63 4.11
C HIS A 57 7.78 -32.81 3.56
N ASP A 58 8.69 -31.86 3.78
CA ASP A 58 10.07 -31.91 3.28
C ASP A 58 11.09 -31.47 4.34
N LYS A 59 11.86 -32.44 4.84
CA LYS A 59 12.91 -32.22 5.86
C LYS A 59 14.12 -31.44 5.35
N ASN A 60 14.30 -31.34 4.04
CA ASN A 60 15.39 -30.60 3.41
C ASN A 60 14.96 -29.19 2.98
N TRP A 61 13.72 -28.81 3.26
CA TRP A 61 13.21 -27.51 2.87
C TRP A 61 13.88 -26.40 3.67
N VAL A 62 14.42 -25.43 2.95
CA VAL A 62 14.98 -24.18 3.49
C VAL A 62 14.19 -23.04 2.89
N GLN A 63 13.70 -22.12 3.73
CA GLN A 63 12.91 -21.00 3.26
C GLN A 63 13.74 -20.14 2.29
N PRO A 64 13.27 -19.95 1.04
CA PRO A 64 13.94 -19.04 0.13
C PRO A 64 13.82 -17.59 0.58
N TYR A 65 14.88 -16.81 0.37
CA TYR A 65 14.92 -15.38 0.69
C TYR A 65 13.76 -14.56 0.11
N TYR A 66 13.24 -14.92 -1.07
CA TYR A 66 12.12 -14.17 -1.67
C TYR A 66 10.82 -14.27 -0.85
N ILE A 67 10.66 -15.33 -0.05
CA ILE A 67 9.50 -15.50 0.84
C ILE A 67 9.61 -14.55 2.04
N GLU A 68 10.80 -14.46 2.64
CA GLU A 68 11.10 -13.49 3.70
C GLU A 68 10.87 -12.08 3.20
N ARG A 69 11.44 -11.78 2.03
CA ARG A 69 11.31 -10.45 1.43
C ARG A 69 9.86 -10.09 1.11
N PHE A 70 9.04 -11.07 0.72
CA PHE A 70 7.61 -10.84 0.51
C PHE A 70 6.91 -10.43 1.81
N TYR A 71 7.21 -11.08 2.94
CA TYR A 71 6.65 -10.72 4.24
C TYR A 71 7.13 -9.35 4.70
N ASP A 72 8.42 -9.05 4.56
CA ASP A 72 8.96 -7.72 4.88
C ASP A 72 8.25 -6.64 4.07
N ILE A 73 8.05 -6.85 2.77
CA ILE A 73 7.36 -5.88 1.91
C ILE A 73 5.90 -5.71 2.36
N ALA A 74 5.21 -6.79 2.70
CA ALA A 74 3.82 -6.73 3.17
C ALA A 74 3.70 -5.94 4.48
N ASP A 75 4.65 -6.12 5.41
CA ASP A 75 4.66 -5.40 6.69
C ASP A 75 4.89 -3.89 6.51
N GLU A 76 5.66 -3.48 5.50
CA GLU A 76 5.87 -2.04 5.22
C GLU A 76 4.56 -1.29 4.85
N TYR A 77 3.50 -1.99 4.44
CA TYR A 77 2.22 -1.35 4.13
C TYR A 77 1.34 -1.10 5.36
N ARG A 78 1.63 -1.73 6.50
CA ARG A 78 0.81 -1.66 7.71
C ARG A 78 1.65 -1.18 8.88
N SER A 79 1.25 -0.07 9.49
CA SER A 79 1.89 0.38 10.73
C SER A 79 1.50 -0.51 11.91
N GLU A 80 2.49 -1.01 12.64
CA GLU A 80 2.27 -1.72 13.90
C GLU A 80 1.98 -0.72 15.04
N GLU A 81 2.69 0.41 15.07
CA GLU A 81 2.55 1.45 16.10
C GLU A 81 1.20 2.16 16.05
N ALA A 82 0.61 2.31 14.85
CA ALA A 82 -0.74 2.86 14.72
C ALA A 82 -1.81 1.96 15.35
N GLY A 83 -1.57 0.64 15.39
CA GLY A 83 -2.52 -0.34 15.90
C GLY A 83 -3.94 -0.11 15.38
N TYR A 84 -4.90 0.08 16.31
CA TYR A 84 -6.30 0.37 15.98
C TYR A 84 -6.59 1.85 15.69
N ASN A 85 -5.65 2.77 15.95
CA ASN A 85 -5.85 4.19 15.75
C ASN A 85 -5.55 4.60 14.30
N LEU A 86 -6.31 4.06 13.34
CA LEU A 86 -6.11 4.31 11.91
C LEU A 86 -6.33 5.78 11.50
N LYS A 87 -6.96 6.58 12.38
CA LYS A 87 -7.12 8.02 12.16
C LYS A 87 -5.76 8.74 12.07
N ILE A 88 -4.73 8.25 12.77
CA ILE A 88 -3.38 8.82 12.66
C ILE A 88 -2.78 8.63 11.26
N ILE A 89 -3.03 7.47 10.65
CA ILE A 89 -2.59 7.17 9.28
C ILE A 89 -3.30 8.08 8.29
N VAL A 90 -4.62 8.26 8.45
CA VAL A 90 -5.40 9.19 7.61
C VAL A 90 -4.87 10.62 7.70
N LEU A 91 -4.58 11.10 8.93
CA LEU A 91 -4.03 12.44 9.13
C LEU A 91 -2.66 12.60 8.45
N HIS A 92 -1.77 11.62 8.59
CA HIS A 92 -0.46 11.65 7.96
C HIS A 92 -0.52 11.51 6.44
N MET A 93 -1.50 10.78 5.90
CA MET A 93 -1.78 10.73 4.46
C MET A 93 -2.25 12.09 3.93
N ASP A 94 -3.14 12.77 4.65
CA ASP A 94 -3.57 14.14 4.31
C ASP A 94 -2.38 15.12 4.35
N ALA A 95 -1.54 15.01 5.37
CA ALA A 95 -0.31 15.80 5.47
C ALA A 95 0.66 15.51 4.30
N LEU A 96 0.83 14.24 3.92
CA LEU A 96 1.66 13.84 2.79
C LEU A 96 1.16 14.46 1.48
N TYR A 97 -0.15 14.40 1.22
CA TYR A 97 -0.75 14.94 -0.01
C TYR A 97 -0.91 16.47 -0.02
N SER A 98 -0.67 17.15 1.11
CA SER A 98 -0.62 18.62 1.13
C SER A 98 0.57 19.19 0.34
N ASN A 99 1.60 18.38 0.08
CA ASN A 99 2.74 18.74 -0.76
C ASN A 99 2.42 18.49 -2.24
N SER A 100 2.62 19.51 -3.09
CA SER A 100 2.39 19.44 -4.53
C SER A 100 3.19 18.35 -5.24
N ASP A 101 4.39 18.03 -4.74
CA ASP A 101 5.27 17.01 -5.34
C ASP A 101 4.72 15.59 -5.12
N ASN A 102 3.79 15.42 -4.19
CA ASN A 102 3.26 14.11 -3.79
C ASN A 102 1.93 13.78 -4.45
N LEU A 103 1.30 14.72 -5.18
CA LEU A 103 -0.06 14.56 -5.72
C LEU A 103 -0.22 13.38 -6.70
N LYS A 104 0.88 12.95 -7.33
CA LYS A 104 0.88 11.83 -8.27
C LYS A 104 1.19 10.48 -7.63
N ILE A 105 1.65 10.47 -6.38
CA ILE A 105 1.99 9.23 -5.68
C ILE A 105 0.69 8.43 -5.45
N PRO A 106 0.60 7.18 -5.91
CA PRO A 106 -0.59 6.36 -5.70
C PRO A 106 -0.87 6.10 -4.22
N ILE A 107 -2.15 5.95 -3.86
CA ILE A 107 -2.59 5.85 -2.46
C ILE A 107 -1.89 4.71 -1.71
N LEU A 108 -1.76 3.52 -2.32
CA LEU A 108 -1.10 2.41 -1.64
C LEU A 108 0.40 2.66 -1.39
N GLU A 109 1.07 3.39 -2.28
CA GLU A 109 2.49 3.74 -2.08
C GLU A 109 2.64 4.83 -1.01
N ALA A 110 1.75 5.83 -1.01
CA ALA A 110 1.67 6.83 0.04
C ALA A 110 1.39 6.18 1.42
N MET A 111 0.46 5.22 1.48
CA MET A 111 0.16 4.47 2.70
C MET A 111 1.38 3.74 3.23
N ARG A 112 2.15 3.07 2.36
CA ARG A 112 3.39 2.40 2.74
C ARG A 112 4.42 3.37 3.33
N ILE A 113 4.59 4.54 2.72
CA ILE A 113 5.50 5.58 3.21
C ILE A 113 5.05 6.08 4.59
N VAL A 114 3.76 6.36 4.75
CA VAL A 114 3.17 6.84 6.01
C VAL A 114 3.27 5.77 7.10
N SER A 115 2.99 4.51 6.79
CA SER A 115 3.09 3.38 7.72
C SER A 115 4.52 3.25 8.26
N LEU A 116 5.53 3.29 7.38
CA LEU A 116 6.94 3.26 7.76
C LEU A 116 7.34 4.45 8.64
N MET A 117 6.87 5.65 8.27
CA MET A 117 7.14 6.85 9.06
C MET A 117 6.51 6.75 10.47
N GLN A 118 5.30 6.20 10.54
CA GLN A 118 4.56 6.01 11.79
C GLN A 118 5.24 4.99 12.71
N ASP A 119 5.84 3.94 12.15
CA ASP A 119 6.60 2.93 12.89
C ASP A 119 8.03 3.39 13.25
N GLY A 120 8.40 4.63 12.92
CA GLY A 120 9.71 5.20 13.25
C GLY A 120 10.84 4.83 12.27
N ASP A 121 10.55 4.08 11.20
CA ASP A 121 11.51 3.74 10.14
C ASP A 121 11.67 4.92 9.15
N ARG A 122 12.18 6.03 9.68
CA ARG A 122 12.27 7.32 8.97
C ARG A 122 13.18 7.27 7.75
N GLU A 123 14.31 6.59 7.84
CA GLU A 123 15.28 6.51 6.76
C GLU A 123 14.67 5.79 5.55
N LYS A 124 14.02 4.66 5.79
CA LYS A 124 13.34 3.88 4.75
C LYS A 124 12.13 4.63 4.20
N ALA A 125 11.31 5.24 5.05
CA ALA A 125 10.18 6.05 4.62
C ALA A 125 10.63 7.19 3.68
N ASN A 126 11.67 7.93 4.05
CA ASN A 126 12.22 9.04 3.25
C ASN A 126 12.80 8.54 1.93
N PHE A 127 13.56 7.45 1.95
CA PHE A 127 14.10 6.85 0.74
C PHE A 127 12.98 6.47 -0.24
N ARG A 128 11.90 5.87 0.27
CA ARG A 128 10.73 5.49 -0.54
C ARG A 128 9.96 6.69 -1.07
N LEU A 129 9.82 7.75 -0.28
CA LEU A 129 9.22 9.00 -0.73
C LEU A 129 9.99 9.57 -1.93
N ILE A 130 11.32 9.68 -1.82
CA ILE A 130 12.17 10.18 -2.92
C ILE A 130 12.03 9.30 -4.16
N GLN A 131 11.99 7.98 -4.00
CA GLN A 131 11.76 7.06 -5.12
C GLN A 131 10.39 7.26 -5.77
N ALA A 132 9.33 7.42 -4.97
CA ALA A 132 7.98 7.63 -5.46
C ALA A 132 7.87 8.97 -6.22
N GLN A 133 8.40 10.05 -5.66
CA GLN A 133 8.44 11.38 -6.31
C GLN A 133 9.19 11.37 -7.65
N ARG A 134 10.24 10.55 -7.78
CA ARG A 134 10.97 10.41 -9.06
C ARG A 134 10.21 9.58 -10.10
N LYS A 135 9.37 8.64 -9.64
CA LYS A 135 8.69 7.68 -10.49
C LYS A 135 7.39 8.23 -11.09
N TYR A 136 6.68 9.09 -10.38
CA TYR A 136 5.34 9.58 -10.72
C TYR A 136 5.34 11.09 -11.01
#